data_AF-A0A921IKF8-F1
#
_entry.id   AF-A0A921IKF8-F1
#
_cell.length_a   1.000
_cell.length_b   1.000
_cell.length_c   1.000
_cell.angle_alpha   90.00
_cell.angle_beta   90.00
_cell.angle_gamma   90.00
#
_symmetry.space_group_name_H-M   'P 1'
#
loop_
_entity.id
_entity.type
_entity.pdbx_description
1 polymer ?
#
loop_
_entity_poly.entity_id
_entity_poly.type
_entity_poly.pdbx_seq_one_letter_code
_entity_poly.pdbx_strand_id
1 'polypeptide(L)'
;MFLHRIRLPDGIDLTSGTAAGKNAIRSVTVTEQVNDQTDLCPGAACAACAEIELWVPENRLQIGQGDELTLFRTDTLTGTETPVGIFLAEKPVKTSANVCKVTAYDRMTLLDKTLSPWLKAHQKDFPLALTAFIQQVCAQCGVSLADDALDGLPNGSYRVRAFYADDLTGRQLIQWAAQAACRYARINTDGKLTFSWYTAPEAVWSLGPGAQAARTQLRLAGQTLRTAAGMVWRFGQRQAAYRQSGLTYEEYVTAPLDKVQIRQSDSDVGVIYPPDAAGTNALVLQGNLLLTTDSAEELWPVAQQIFAGMQGLCYTPLTVELPAEAGVCPAPGQQLAVRDAYGQQHDVCLMRRTTAGQKMTLEATGNARRDGTTAVNNRTYRDLNGKMLEIQTSVDGLSVKASELAGNYTELNLDVEGLSARTQNLEGDYTQLDLEVGGLSARTQNLEGDATQLRQTVDGLDLTVVKKGQVRTQFAADADSVDITSGLISFKSNTLAVDSSNFKLNAAGNVTASGSFSSNNGVGGAGRNESTLSSGSIAFRRTTSAGKNLLAAEMYGLGANAAHGCMNIYGTDASNSNNIGQFIVQGSYTGGQVWIRNAAGQNEITLFGGNGGNAGFEGNVDIKGETGLG
;
A
#
# COMPACT_ATOMS: atom_id res chain seq x y z
N MET A 1 -55.68 15.03 13.10
CA MET A 1 -55.21 13.66 12.84
C MET A 1 -54.87 13.60 11.37
N PHE A 2 -53.79 12.92 10.98
CA PHE A 2 -53.53 12.71 9.56
C PHE A 2 -54.20 11.42 9.06
N LEU A 3 -54.90 11.53 7.94
CA LEU A 3 -55.31 10.39 7.11
C LEU A 3 -54.41 10.32 5.88
N HIS A 4 -54.26 9.13 5.32
CA HIS A 4 -53.52 8.91 4.09
C HIS A 4 -54.46 8.56 2.95
N ARG A 5 -54.10 9.02 1.76
CA ARG A 5 -54.69 8.58 0.50
C ARG A 5 -53.56 8.18 -0.46
N ILE A 6 -53.70 7.02 -1.09
CA ILE A 6 -52.76 6.55 -2.13
C ILE A 6 -53.54 6.47 -3.43
N ARG A 7 -53.04 7.14 -4.46
CA ARG A 7 -53.54 7.02 -5.82
C ARG A 7 -52.67 6.04 -6.60
N LEU A 8 -53.31 5.03 -7.18
CA LEU A 8 -52.68 4.00 -8.02
C LEU A 8 -52.59 4.46 -9.49
N PRO A 9 -51.78 3.76 -10.34
CA PRO A 9 -51.63 4.11 -11.75
C PRO A 9 -52.93 4.05 -12.55
N ASP A 10 -53.86 3.17 -12.16
CA ASP A 10 -55.18 3.01 -12.77
C ASP A 10 -56.21 4.06 -12.30
N GLY A 11 -55.80 4.99 -11.44
CA GLY A 11 -56.63 6.06 -10.90
C GLY A 11 -57.46 5.66 -9.67
N ILE A 12 -57.33 4.44 -9.16
CA ILE A 12 -58.00 4.01 -7.92
C ILE A 12 -57.36 4.71 -6.72
N ASP A 13 -58.20 5.29 -5.86
CA ASP A 13 -57.78 5.89 -4.60
C ASP A 13 -58.03 4.90 -3.42
N LEU A 14 -56.97 4.64 -2.64
CA LEU A 14 -57.03 3.92 -1.38
C LEU A 14 -56.98 4.93 -0.22
N THR A 15 -57.84 4.80 0.78
CA THR A 15 -57.94 5.76 1.91
C THR A 15 -57.83 5.08 3.27
N SER A 16 -57.35 5.81 4.29
CA SER A 16 -57.44 5.40 5.70
C SER A 16 -58.85 5.59 6.27
N GLY A 17 -59.36 4.67 7.11
CA GLY A 17 -60.60 4.86 7.90
C GLY A 17 -61.68 3.77 7.75
N THR A 18 -62.78 3.86 8.53
CA THR A 18 -63.83 2.82 8.69
C THR A 18 -64.90 2.76 7.60
N ALA A 19 -64.90 3.67 6.61
CA ALA A 19 -65.68 3.52 5.38
C ALA A 19 -65.08 2.44 4.43
N ALA A 20 -63.95 1.84 4.83
CA ALA A 20 -63.20 0.79 4.18
C ALA A 20 -63.90 -0.59 4.19
N GLY A 21 -65.06 -0.70 3.53
CA GLY A 21 -65.61 -2.00 3.14
C GLY A 21 -64.88 -2.61 1.93
N LYS A 22 -64.03 -1.81 1.27
CA LYS A 22 -63.17 -2.15 0.11
C LYS A 22 -61.72 -1.83 0.48
N ASN A 23 -60.75 -2.35 -0.29
CA ASN A 23 -59.31 -2.28 -0.02
C ASN A 23 -58.87 -0.94 0.63
N ALA A 24 -58.12 -0.98 1.73
CA ALA A 24 -57.87 0.23 2.53
C ALA A 24 -56.50 0.26 3.22
N ILE A 25 -56.07 1.47 3.59
CA ILE A 25 -54.78 1.73 4.22
C ILE A 25 -54.89 1.48 5.73
N ARG A 26 -54.07 0.56 6.26
CA ARG A 26 -53.96 0.28 7.70
C ARG A 26 -52.90 1.13 8.37
N SER A 27 -51.74 1.24 7.75
CA SER A 27 -50.63 2.06 8.25
C SER A 27 -49.77 2.53 7.09
N VAL A 28 -49.12 3.68 7.30
CA VAL A 28 -48.09 4.21 6.42
C VAL A 28 -46.97 4.72 7.31
N THR A 29 -45.76 4.30 7.01
CA THR A 29 -44.52 4.86 7.54
C THR A 29 -43.73 5.45 6.39
N VAL A 30 -43.40 6.74 6.46
CA VAL A 30 -42.55 7.41 5.47
C VAL A 30 -41.25 7.82 6.12
N THR A 31 -40.13 7.39 5.54
CA THR A 31 -38.77 7.80 5.92
C THR A 31 -38.15 8.61 4.81
N GLU A 32 -37.66 9.80 5.15
CA GLU A 32 -36.94 10.71 4.26
C GLU A 32 -35.59 11.05 4.88
N GLN A 33 -34.56 11.14 4.06
CA GLN A 33 -33.18 11.33 4.51
C GLN A 33 -32.40 12.17 3.49
N VAL A 34 -31.54 13.07 3.96
CA VAL A 34 -30.70 13.93 3.10
C VAL A 34 -29.22 13.91 3.49
N ASN A 35 -28.83 13.03 4.42
CA ASN A 35 -27.44 12.74 4.79
C ASN A 35 -27.28 11.24 4.96
N ASP A 36 -26.34 10.60 4.26
CA ASP A 36 -26.13 9.14 4.27
C ASP A 36 -24.92 8.69 5.11
N GLN A 37 -24.25 9.63 5.78
CA GLN A 37 -23.11 9.38 6.67
C GLN A 37 -23.49 9.64 8.13
N THR A 38 -22.62 9.25 9.06
CA THR A 38 -22.76 9.65 10.47
C THR A 38 -22.60 11.16 10.61
N ASP A 39 -21.55 11.72 10.02
CA ASP A 39 -21.27 13.16 10.02
C ASP A 39 -22.02 13.87 8.90
N LEU A 40 -22.35 15.15 9.10
CA LEU A 40 -22.92 15.98 8.04
C LEU A 40 -21.96 16.06 6.85
N CYS A 41 -22.38 15.58 5.68
CA CYS A 41 -21.55 15.52 4.48
C CYS A 41 -22.38 15.83 3.21
N PRO A 42 -21.81 16.54 2.23
CA PRO A 42 -22.47 16.77 0.97
C PRO A 42 -22.47 15.51 0.09
N GLY A 43 -23.40 15.47 -0.87
CA GLY A 43 -23.46 14.47 -1.92
C GLY A 43 -24.41 13.30 -1.68
N ALA A 44 -25.23 13.34 -0.63
CA ALA A 44 -26.22 12.30 -0.40
C ALA A 44 -27.27 12.30 -1.52
N ALA A 45 -27.76 11.13 -1.90
CA ALA A 45 -28.87 10.94 -2.86
C ALA A 45 -29.76 9.79 -2.39
N CYS A 46 -30.34 9.96 -1.20
CA CYS A 46 -31.16 8.93 -0.56
C CYS A 46 -32.55 8.87 -1.22
N ALA A 47 -33.07 7.65 -1.40
CA ALA A 47 -34.47 7.48 -1.77
C ALA A 47 -35.35 7.61 -0.52
N ALA A 48 -36.41 8.40 -0.59
CA ALA A 48 -37.47 8.33 0.40
C ALA A 48 -38.18 6.98 0.30
N CYS A 49 -38.52 6.39 1.44
CA CYS A 49 -39.16 5.08 1.54
C CYS A 49 -40.55 5.23 2.18
N ALA A 50 -41.56 4.63 1.55
CA ALA A 50 -42.89 4.48 2.09
C ALA A 50 -43.16 2.99 2.35
N GLU A 51 -43.34 2.62 3.61
CA GLU A 51 -43.80 1.30 4.02
C GLU A 51 -45.31 1.37 4.30
N ILE A 52 -46.09 0.62 3.54
CA ILE A 52 -47.55 0.69 3.53
C ILE A 52 -48.13 -0.68 3.88
N GLU A 53 -49.03 -0.74 4.85
CA GLU A 53 -49.88 -1.91 5.06
C GLU A 53 -51.29 -1.67 4.52
N LEU A 54 -51.74 -2.59 3.68
CA LEU A 54 -53.06 -2.56 3.04
C LEU A 54 -53.92 -3.73 3.52
N TRP A 55 -55.19 -3.45 3.81
CA TRP A 55 -56.25 -4.43 3.94
C TRP A 55 -56.85 -4.70 2.55
N VAL A 56 -56.78 -5.95 2.06
CA VAL A 56 -57.16 -6.36 0.71
C VAL A 56 -58.04 -7.63 0.74
N PRO A 57 -59.30 -7.56 1.19
CA PRO A 57 -60.14 -8.73 1.46
C PRO A 57 -60.61 -9.45 0.18
N GLU A 58 -60.71 -8.75 -0.95
CA GLU A 58 -61.20 -9.35 -2.21
C GLU A 58 -60.06 -9.87 -3.11
N ASN A 59 -58.80 -9.71 -2.70
CA ASN A 59 -57.59 -10.10 -3.47
C ASN A 59 -57.56 -9.58 -4.93
N ARG A 60 -58.29 -8.49 -5.22
CA ARG A 60 -58.36 -7.86 -6.56
C ARG A 60 -57.40 -6.69 -6.76
N LEU A 61 -56.76 -6.21 -5.70
CA LEU A 61 -55.80 -5.12 -5.80
C LEU A 61 -54.51 -5.66 -6.43
N GLN A 62 -54.19 -5.22 -7.64
CA GLN A 62 -52.95 -5.56 -8.31
C GLN A 62 -52.02 -4.35 -8.23
N ILE A 63 -51.04 -4.43 -7.34
CA ILE A 63 -49.87 -3.54 -7.33
C ILE A 63 -48.71 -4.41 -7.79
N GLY A 64 -48.11 -4.07 -8.92
CA GLY A 64 -46.92 -4.67 -9.47
C GLY A 64 -45.63 -4.03 -8.94
N GLN A 65 -44.51 -4.72 -9.14
CA GLN A 65 -43.20 -4.09 -8.96
C GLN A 65 -43.00 -3.02 -10.05
N GLY A 66 -42.58 -1.83 -9.65
CA GLY A 66 -42.42 -0.65 -10.51
C GLY A 66 -43.68 0.21 -10.66
N ASP A 67 -44.82 -0.20 -10.10
CA ASP A 67 -46.06 0.60 -10.18
C ASP A 67 -45.91 1.91 -9.40
N GLU A 68 -46.39 3.00 -9.99
CA GLU A 68 -46.32 4.33 -9.41
C GLU A 68 -47.48 4.61 -8.44
N LEU A 69 -47.15 4.96 -7.21
CA LEU A 69 -48.06 5.29 -6.12
C LEU A 69 -47.88 6.76 -5.75
N THR A 70 -48.95 7.57 -5.88
CA THR A 70 -48.92 8.95 -5.36
C THR A 70 -49.52 8.98 -3.96
N LEU A 71 -48.71 9.35 -2.96
CA LEU A 71 -49.14 9.42 -1.57
C LEU A 71 -49.52 10.85 -1.20
N PHE A 72 -50.70 10.99 -0.63
CA PHE A 72 -51.23 12.23 -0.06
C PHE A 72 -51.46 12.08 1.45
N ARG A 73 -51.42 13.22 2.13
CA ARG A 73 -51.74 13.34 3.55
C ARG A 73 -52.84 14.38 3.71
N THR A 74 -53.93 13.99 4.37
CA THR A 74 -55.06 14.87 4.67
C THR A 74 -55.05 15.21 6.14
N ASP A 75 -55.02 16.49 6.48
CA ASP A 75 -55.29 16.95 7.84
C ASP A 75 -56.80 16.92 8.10
N THR A 76 -57.24 16.10 9.05
CA THR A 76 -58.67 16.01 9.41
C THR A 76 -59.21 17.29 10.06
N LEU A 77 -58.37 18.17 10.61
CA LEU A 77 -58.82 19.40 11.25
C LEU A 77 -59.16 20.48 10.24
N THR A 78 -58.27 20.71 9.26
CA THR A 78 -58.46 21.74 8.23
C THR A 78 -59.10 21.21 6.96
N GLY A 79 -59.13 19.88 6.76
CA GLY A 79 -59.50 19.25 5.50
C GLY A 79 -58.44 19.42 4.40
N THR A 80 -57.30 20.04 4.70
CA THR A 80 -56.25 20.31 3.72
C THR A 80 -55.54 19.03 3.35
N GLU A 81 -55.46 18.75 2.05
CA GLU A 81 -54.67 17.65 1.52
C GLU A 81 -53.34 18.16 0.96
N THR A 82 -52.26 17.51 1.34
CA THR A 82 -50.90 17.82 0.87
C THR A 82 -50.26 16.60 0.21
N PRO A 83 -49.57 16.78 -0.92
CA PRO A 83 -48.79 15.70 -1.53
C PRO A 83 -47.60 15.36 -0.62
N VAL A 84 -47.36 14.07 -0.42
CA VAL A 84 -46.19 13.54 0.30
C VAL A 84 -45.10 13.15 -0.68
N GLY A 85 -45.46 12.54 -1.82
CA GLY A 85 -44.51 12.19 -2.88
C GLY A 85 -45.05 11.14 -3.83
N ILE A 86 -44.25 10.87 -4.86
CA ILE A 86 -44.48 9.83 -5.87
C ILE A 86 -43.48 8.70 -5.62
N PHE A 87 -43.98 7.48 -5.43
CA PHE A 87 -43.20 6.30 -5.07
C PHE A 87 -43.40 5.16 -6.06
N LEU A 88 -42.36 4.41 -6.38
CA LEU A 88 -42.37 3.20 -7.17
C LEU A 88 -42.43 2.00 -6.23
N ALA A 89 -43.45 1.15 -6.40
CA ALA A 89 -43.68 0.00 -5.53
C ALA A 89 -42.64 -1.11 -5.78
N GLU A 90 -42.09 -1.68 -4.73
CA GLU A 90 -41.49 -3.01 -4.78
C GLU A 90 -42.57 -4.08 -4.84
N LYS A 91 -42.15 -5.31 -5.15
CA LYS A 91 -43.05 -6.46 -5.18
C LYS A 91 -43.83 -6.59 -3.85
N PRO A 92 -45.16 -6.47 -3.85
CA PRO A 92 -45.94 -6.57 -2.62
C PRO A 92 -45.82 -7.94 -1.95
N VAL A 93 -45.81 -7.95 -0.63
CA VAL A 93 -45.67 -9.15 0.20
C VAL A 93 -46.94 -9.39 0.99
N LYS A 94 -47.59 -10.53 0.76
CA LYS A 94 -48.78 -10.94 1.50
C LYS A 94 -48.38 -11.37 2.92
N THR A 95 -48.92 -10.70 3.94
CA THR A 95 -48.63 -11.00 5.36
C THR A 95 -49.72 -11.83 6.01
N SER A 96 -50.97 -11.76 5.52
CA SER A 96 -52.07 -12.65 5.91
C SER A 96 -53.10 -12.76 4.78
N ALA A 97 -54.20 -13.51 4.98
CA ALA A 97 -55.24 -13.73 3.96
C ALA A 97 -55.73 -12.43 3.29
N ASN A 98 -55.84 -11.35 4.09
CA ASN A 98 -56.42 -10.07 3.69
C ASN A 98 -55.48 -8.88 3.97
N VAL A 99 -54.18 -9.11 4.23
CA VAL A 99 -53.23 -8.02 4.49
C VAL A 99 -52.01 -8.17 3.59
N CYS A 100 -51.60 -7.06 2.99
CA CYS A 100 -50.42 -6.95 2.13
C CYS A 100 -49.53 -5.81 2.61
N LYS A 101 -48.22 -6.04 2.64
CA LYS A 101 -47.20 -4.99 2.84
C LYS A 101 -46.66 -4.58 1.47
N VAL A 102 -46.59 -3.27 1.24
CA VAL A 102 -45.98 -2.66 0.05
C VAL A 102 -44.87 -1.75 0.55
N THR A 103 -43.64 -2.04 0.15
CA THR A 103 -42.53 -1.10 0.29
C THR A 103 -42.42 -0.34 -1.03
N ALA A 104 -42.30 0.98 -1.01
CA ALA A 104 -42.16 1.77 -2.21
C ALA A 104 -41.10 2.86 -1.99
N TYR A 105 -40.33 3.16 -3.02
CA TYR A 105 -39.26 4.16 -2.97
C TYR A 105 -39.54 5.28 -3.95
N ASP A 106 -39.11 6.51 -3.65
CA ASP A 106 -39.24 7.59 -4.63
C ASP A 106 -38.44 7.32 -5.93
N ARG A 107 -38.63 8.20 -6.91
CA ARG A 107 -37.97 8.11 -8.22
C ARG A 107 -36.43 8.22 -8.18
N MET A 108 -35.81 8.39 -7.01
CA MET A 108 -34.35 8.32 -6.89
C MET A 108 -33.84 6.93 -7.30
N THR A 109 -34.66 5.88 -7.13
CA THR A 109 -34.36 4.51 -7.58
C THR A 109 -34.20 4.35 -9.08
N LEU A 110 -34.75 5.25 -9.90
CA LEU A 110 -34.51 5.25 -11.34
C LEU A 110 -33.04 5.55 -11.69
N LEU A 111 -32.29 6.20 -10.78
CA LEU A 111 -30.87 6.46 -10.93
C LEU A 111 -30.00 5.21 -10.67
N ASP A 112 -30.55 4.10 -10.16
CA ASP A 112 -29.79 2.87 -9.92
C ASP A 112 -29.39 2.13 -11.21
N LYS A 113 -29.81 2.64 -12.37
CA LYS A 113 -29.38 2.17 -13.68
C LYS A 113 -27.87 2.33 -13.88
N THR A 114 -27.20 1.26 -14.31
CA THR A 114 -25.78 1.29 -14.70
C THR A 114 -25.56 2.16 -15.94
N LEU A 115 -24.64 3.11 -15.85
CA LEU A 115 -24.28 4.07 -16.88
C LEU A 115 -22.85 3.91 -17.41
N SER A 116 -22.04 2.94 -16.95
CA SER A 116 -20.71 2.69 -17.51
C SER A 116 -20.70 2.49 -19.04
N PRO A 117 -21.63 1.73 -19.67
CA PRO A 117 -21.68 1.62 -21.13
C PRO A 117 -21.91 2.96 -21.83
N TRP A 118 -22.76 3.82 -21.25
CA TRP A 118 -23.01 5.16 -21.75
C TRP A 118 -21.76 6.04 -21.61
N LEU A 119 -21.11 6.05 -20.44
CA LEU A 119 -19.86 6.79 -20.21
C LEU A 119 -18.78 6.38 -21.23
N LYS A 120 -18.61 5.08 -21.47
CA LYS A 120 -17.62 4.55 -22.44
C LYS A 120 -17.85 5.08 -23.86
N ALA A 121 -19.11 5.18 -24.28
CA ALA A 121 -19.46 5.66 -25.62
C ALA A 121 -19.34 7.19 -25.78
N HIS A 122 -19.40 7.95 -24.69
CA HIS A 122 -19.48 9.42 -24.70
C HIS A 122 -18.19 10.10 -24.19
N GLN A 123 -17.07 9.38 -24.14
CA GLN A 123 -15.77 9.93 -23.68
C GLN A 123 -15.35 11.20 -24.43
N LYS A 124 -15.69 11.30 -25.72
CA LYS A 124 -15.37 12.44 -26.59
C LYS A 124 -16.19 13.71 -26.30
N ASP A 125 -17.28 13.61 -25.54
CA ASP A 125 -18.16 14.75 -25.24
C ASP A 125 -17.65 15.55 -24.03
N PHE A 126 -16.70 15.00 -23.28
CA PHE A 126 -16.00 15.68 -22.20
C PHE A 126 -14.93 16.65 -22.74
N PRO A 127 -14.62 17.75 -22.03
CA PRO A 127 -15.13 18.10 -20.71
C PRO A 127 -16.52 18.77 -20.75
N LEU A 128 -17.39 18.35 -19.83
CA LEU A 128 -18.75 18.87 -19.65
C LEU A 128 -18.82 19.77 -18.41
N ALA A 129 -19.63 20.83 -18.46
CA ALA A 129 -20.00 21.56 -17.25
C ALA A 129 -20.76 20.61 -16.29
N LEU A 130 -20.57 20.75 -14.98
CA LEU A 130 -21.20 19.89 -13.97
C LEU A 130 -22.73 19.85 -14.14
N THR A 131 -23.37 20.99 -14.44
CA THR A 131 -24.81 21.05 -14.72
C THR A 131 -25.21 20.27 -15.97
N ALA A 132 -24.45 20.37 -17.07
CA ALA A 132 -24.69 19.61 -18.29
C ALA A 132 -24.50 18.10 -18.07
N PHE A 133 -23.50 17.72 -17.26
CA PHE A 133 -23.29 16.34 -16.87
C PHE A 133 -24.48 15.78 -16.07
N ILE A 134 -24.96 16.52 -15.06
CA ILE A 134 -26.16 16.13 -14.29
C ILE A 134 -27.37 15.95 -15.22
N GLN A 135 -27.61 16.88 -16.15
CA GLN A 135 -28.71 16.78 -17.11
C GLN A 135 -28.66 15.50 -17.94
N GLN A 136 -27.47 15.14 -18.44
CA GLN A 136 -27.28 13.93 -19.23
C GLN A 136 -27.50 12.66 -18.39
N VAL A 137 -26.97 12.60 -17.16
CA VAL A 137 -27.18 11.47 -16.24
C VAL A 137 -28.67 11.28 -15.95
N CYS A 138 -29.38 12.36 -15.61
CA CYS A 138 -30.82 12.32 -15.37
C CYS A 138 -31.60 11.83 -16.61
N ALA A 139 -31.25 12.32 -17.80
CA ALA A 139 -31.88 11.90 -19.05
C ALA A 139 -31.67 10.40 -19.34
N GLN A 140 -30.46 9.88 -19.11
CA GLN A 140 -30.17 8.45 -19.30
C GLN A 140 -30.92 7.53 -18.31
N CYS A 141 -31.20 8.04 -17.10
CA CYS A 141 -31.94 7.33 -16.07
C CYS A 141 -33.47 7.55 -16.14
N GLY A 142 -33.95 8.47 -16.97
CA GLY A 142 -35.38 8.79 -17.06
C GLY A 142 -35.91 9.57 -15.84
N VAL A 143 -35.04 10.34 -15.17
CA VAL A 143 -35.43 11.20 -14.03
C VAL A 143 -35.55 12.64 -14.50
N SER A 144 -36.69 13.27 -14.22
CA SER A 144 -36.91 14.69 -14.52
C SER A 144 -36.27 15.58 -13.46
N LEU A 145 -35.56 16.61 -13.88
CA LEU A 145 -35.08 17.70 -13.00
C LEU A 145 -36.22 18.69 -12.71
N ALA A 146 -36.24 19.28 -11.52
CA ALA A 146 -37.07 20.46 -11.28
C ALA A 146 -36.58 21.65 -12.11
N ASP A 147 -37.50 22.57 -12.41
CA ASP A 147 -37.27 23.63 -13.39
C ASP A 147 -36.11 24.57 -12.97
N ASP A 148 -35.90 24.73 -11.66
CA ASP A 148 -34.85 25.54 -11.02
C ASP A 148 -33.72 24.70 -10.40
N ALA A 149 -33.71 23.37 -10.61
CA ALA A 149 -32.83 22.44 -9.87
C ALA A 149 -31.33 22.72 -10.03
N LEU A 150 -30.93 23.38 -11.12
CA LEU A 150 -29.54 23.67 -11.47
C LEU A 150 -29.22 25.16 -11.43
N ASP A 151 -30.20 26.02 -11.15
CA ASP A 151 -30.02 27.47 -11.11
C ASP A 151 -29.13 27.85 -9.93
N GLY A 152 -28.00 28.50 -10.21
CA GLY A 152 -27.05 28.89 -9.17
C GLY A 152 -26.40 27.72 -8.42
N LEU A 153 -26.41 26.51 -8.99
CA LEU A 153 -25.74 25.34 -8.40
C LEU A 153 -24.25 25.66 -8.17
N PRO A 154 -23.72 25.55 -6.93
CA PRO A 154 -22.31 25.79 -6.69
C PRO A 154 -21.45 24.84 -7.51
N ASN A 155 -20.33 25.35 -8.02
CA ASN A 155 -19.45 24.62 -8.94
C ASN A 155 -20.18 24.11 -10.20
N GLY A 156 -21.35 24.64 -10.56
CA GLY A 156 -22.11 24.20 -11.74
C GLY A 156 -21.37 24.36 -13.07
N SER A 157 -20.46 25.34 -13.16
CA SER A 157 -19.59 25.59 -14.31
C SER A 157 -18.28 24.78 -14.30
N TYR A 158 -18.00 24.04 -13.23
CA TYR A 158 -16.82 23.17 -13.14
C TYR A 158 -16.82 22.17 -14.28
N ARG A 159 -15.65 21.99 -14.91
CA ARG A 159 -15.47 21.15 -16.10
C ARG A 159 -15.10 19.74 -15.68
N VAL A 160 -16.09 18.86 -15.64
CA VAL A 160 -15.91 17.42 -15.46
C VAL A 160 -15.14 16.89 -16.67
N ARG A 161 -14.01 16.23 -16.43
CA ARG A 161 -13.17 15.60 -17.47
C ARG A 161 -13.67 14.20 -17.81
N ALA A 162 -13.11 13.61 -18.85
CA ALA A 162 -13.41 12.23 -19.21
C ALA A 162 -12.91 11.29 -18.11
N PHE A 163 -13.76 10.36 -17.67
CA PHE A 163 -13.41 9.32 -16.71
C PHE A 163 -14.20 8.05 -17.03
N TYR A 164 -13.74 6.93 -16.48
CA TYR A 164 -14.41 5.64 -16.64
C TYR A 164 -14.12 4.75 -15.43
N ALA A 165 -15.16 4.04 -14.99
CA ALA A 165 -15.06 2.87 -14.14
C ALA A 165 -16.24 1.94 -14.46
N ASP A 166 -16.06 0.64 -14.22
CA ASP A 166 -17.13 -0.34 -14.37
C ASP A 166 -18.18 -0.19 -13.25
N ASP A 167 -19.41 -0.65 -13.54
CA ASP A 167 -20.54 -0.68 -12.61
C ASP A 167 -20.96 0.65 -11.97
N LEU A 168 -20.65 1.78 -12.61
CA LEU A 168 -21.12 3.10 -12.17
C LEU A 168 -22.62 3.26 -12.44
N THR A 169 -23.39 3.53 -11.39
CA THR A 169 -24.82 3.85 -11.51
C THR A 169 -25.04 5.35 -11.69
N GLY A 170 -26.18 5.73 -12.27
CA GLY A 170 -26.59 7.14 -12.32
C GLY A 170 -26.65 7.78 -10.93
N ARG A 171 -27.06 7.02 -9.90
CA ARG A 171 -27.15 7.52 -8.53
C ARG A 171 -25.77 7.90 -8.03
N GLN A 172 -24.77 7.07 -8.32
CA GLN A 172 -23.39 7.35 -7.97
C GLN A 172 -22.88 8.65 -8.60
N LEU A 173 -23.15 8.83 -9.90
CA LEU A 173 -22.75 10.03 -10.62
C LEU A 173 -23.45 11.29 -10.06
N ILE A 174 -24.73 11.20 -9.70
CA ILE A 174 -25.47 12.28 -9.04
C ILE A 174 -24.92 12.55 -7.63
N GLN A 175 -24.57 11.52 -6.86
CA GLN A 175 -23.96 11.67 -5.54
C GLN A 175 -22.62 12.40 -5.61
N TRP A 176 -21.77 12.05 -6.58
CA TRP A 176 -20.51 12.75 -6.83
C TRP A 176 -20.72 14.20 -7.29
N ALA A 177 -21.72 14.44 -8.14
CA ALA A 177 -22.04 15.79 -8.61
C ALA A 177 -22.59 16.66 -7.47
N ALA A 178 -23.49 16.12 -6.65
CA ALA A 178 -24.00 16.76 -5.45
C ALA A 178 -22.87 17.05 -4.45
N GLN A 179 -21.91 16.13 -4.29
CA GLN A 179 -20.74 16.32 -3.42
C GLN A 179 -19.88 17.48 -3.92
N ALA A 180 -19.56 17.52 -5.22
CA ALA A 180 -18.81 18.61 -5.85
C ALA A 180 -19.53 19.96 -5.71
N ALA A 181 -20.86 19.96 -5.74
CA ALA A 181 -21.68 21.17 -5.57
C ALA A 181 -21.95 21.57 -4.10
N CYS A 182 -21.46 20.82 -3.11
CA CYS A 182 -21.82 20.99 -1.71
C CYS A 182 -23.35 20.96 -1.47
N ARG A 183 -24.05 20.01 -2.11
CA ARG A 183 -25.49 19.80 -2.02
C ARG A 183 -25.81 18.35 -1.67
N TYR A 184 -27.03 18.09 -1.22
CA TYR A 184 -27.64 16.77 -1.31
C TYR A 184 -28.65 16.77 -2.48
N ALA A 185 -28.85 15.62 -3.10
CA ALA A 185 -29.88 15.41 -4.10
C ALA A 185 -31.10 14.76 -3.46
N ARG A 186 -32.31 15.21 -3.83
CA ARG A 186 -33.58 14.65 -3.35
C ARG A 186 -34.62 14.64 -4.46
N ILE A 187 -35.57 13.72 -4.39
CA ILE A 187 -36.79 13.82 -5.18
C ILE A 187 -37.79 14.69 -4.40
N ASN A 188 -38.34 15.71 -5.05
CA ASN A 188 -39.38 16.54 -4.47
C ASN A 188 -40.75 15.85 -4.53
N THR A 189 -41.78 16.50 -3.98
CA THR A 189 -43.14 15.93 -3.93
C THR A 189 -43.76 15.70 -5.31
N ASP A 190 -43.27 16.39 -6.34
CA ASP A 190 -43.70 16.24 -7.75
C ASP A 190 -42.94 15.12 -8.49
N GLY A 191 -42.08 14.37 -7.80
CA GLY A 191 -41.29 13.31 -8.39
C GLY A 191 -40.14 13.80 -9.27
N LYS A 192 -39.66 15.04 -9.06
CA LYS A 192 -38.54 15.65 -9.78
C LYS A 192 -37.30 15.75 -8.90
N LEU A 193 -36.11 15.57 -9.47
CA LEU A 193 -34.82 15.71 -8.78
C LEU A 193 -34.47 17.18 -8.54
N THR A 194 -34.10 17.51 -7.31
CA THR A 194 -33.56 18.81 -6.90
C THR A 194 -32.26 18.66 -6.13
N PHE A 195 -31.44 19.71 -6.15
CA PHE A 195 -30.24 19.83 -5.32
C PHE A 195 -30.47 20.93 -4.29
N SER A 196 -30.26 20.62 -3.02
CA SER A 196 -30.52 21.58 -1.93
C SER A 196 -29.46 21.46 -0.85
N TRP A 197 -29.45 22.43 0.06
CA TRP A 197 -28.57 22.42 1.22
C TRP A 197 -29.33 22.73 2.49
N TYR A 198 -28.63 22.66 3.62
CA TYR A 198 -29.22 22.99 4.91
C TYR A 198 -29.49 24.49 4.98
N THR A 199 -30.75 24.86 5.16
CA THR A 199 -31.17 26.25 5.27
C THR A 199 -31.71 26.56 6.66
N ALA A 200 -31.49 27.80 7.11
CA ALA A 200 -32.20 28.35 8.24
C ALA A 200 -33.73 28.27 7.98
N PRO A 201 -34.55 28.08 9.02
CA PRO A 201 -35.98 27.95 8.84
C PRO A 201 -36.59 29.29 8.40
N GLU A 202 -37.42 29.28 7.34
CA GLU A 202 -38.10 30.49 6.82
C GLU A 202 -39.04 31.12 7.85
N ALA A 203 -39.66 30.28 8.68
CA ALA A 203 -40.50 30.70 9.79
C ALA A 203 -39.75 30.44 11.10
N VAL A 204 -39.66 31.47 11.94
CA VAL A 204 -38.90 31.37 13.20
C VAL A 204 -39.73 30.62 14.25
N TRP A 205 -39.61 29.29 14.25
CA TRP A 205 -40.22 28.41 15.23
C TRP A 205 -39.20 27.41 15.81
N SER A 206 -39.44 26.97 17.04
CA SER A 206 -38.59 26.03 17.77
C SER A 206 -39.38 24.82 18.27
N LEU A 207 -38.69 23.76 18.68
CA LEU A 207 -39.27 22.64 19.40
C LEU A 207 -39.02 22.78 20.91
N GLY A 208 -39.91 22.27 21.75
CA GLY A 208 -39.66 22.23 23.19
C GLY A 208 -40.65 21.38 24.00
N PRO A 209 -40.52 21.37 25.35
CA PRO A 209 -41.31 20.52 26.24
C PRO A 209 -42.80 20.90 26.33
N GLY A 210 -43.24 21.95 25.63
CA GLY A 210 -44.63 22.37 25.54
C GLY A 210 -44.87 23.33 24.38
N ALA A 211 -46.13 23.45 23.96
CA ALA A 211 -46.53 24.42 22.94
C ALA A 211 -46.70 25.79 23.62
N GLN A 212 -45.74 26.69 23.42
CA GLN A 212 -45.84 28.08 23.89
C GLN A 212 -45.60 29.04 22.73
N ALA A 213 -46.24 30.21 22.77
CA ALA A 213 -45.71 31.36 22.05
C ALA A 213 -44.52 31.88 22.87
N ALA A 214 -43.29 31.51 22.52
CA ALA A 214 -42.10 32.03 23.17
C ALA A 214 -42.04 33.54 22.89
N ARG A 215 -42.37 34.35 23.91
CA ARG A 215 -42.40 35.81 23.81
C ARG A 215 -40.99 36.34 24.02
N THR A 216 -40.26 36.65 22.96
CA THR A 216 -38.96 37.30 23.07
C THR A 216 -39.15 38.82 22.94
N GLN A 217 -38.77 39.57 23.97
CA GLN A 217 -38.54 41.01 23.84
C GLN A 217 -37.23 41.21 23.06
N LEU A 218 -37.26 41.97 21.97
CA LEU A 218 -36.05 42.38 21.26
C LEU A 218 -35.26 43.34 22.17
N ARG A 219 -34.16 42.87 22.76
CA ARG A 219 -33.26 43.69 23.59
C ARG A 219 -32.07 44.13 22.76
N LEU A 220 -32.16 45.33 22.18
CA LEU A 220 -31.01 45.98 21.56
C LEU A 220 -30.25 46.70 22.67
N ALA A 221 -29.02 46.26 22.97
CA ALA A 221 -28.07 46.93 23.87
C ALA A 221 -28.66 47.44 25.20
N GLY A 222 -29.50 46.64 25.87
CA GLY A 222 -30.03 46.99 27.19
C GLY A 222 -31.29 47.86 27.23
N GLN A 223 -31.78 48.39 26.11
CA GLN A 223 -33.03 49.18 26.06
C GLN A 223 -34.19 48.41 25.41
N THR A 224 -35.41 48.59 25.92
CA THR A 224 -36.65 48.10 25.30
C THR A 224 -37.13 49.11 24.28
N LEU A 225 -37.31 48.71 23.01
CA LEU A 225 -37.98 49.57 22.02
C LEU A 225 -39.43 49.82 22.45
N ARG A 226 -39.76 51.09 22.73
CA ARG A 226 -41.13 51.57 22.99
C ARG A 226 -41.54 52.51 21.87
N THR A 227 -42.78 52.43 21.41
CA THR A 227 -43.36 53.47 20.54
C THR A 227 -43.54 54.79 21.31
N ALA A 228 -43.84 55.89 20.60
CA ALA A 228 -44.18 57.17 21.23
C ALA A 228 -45.38 57.08 22.22
N ALA A 229 -46.19 56.02 22.13
CA ALA A 229 -47.30 55.71 23.04
C ALA A 229 -46.92 54.71 24.16
N GLY A 230 -45.64 54.36 24.32
CA GLY A 230 -45.17 53.46 25.37
C GLY A 230 -45.42 51.96 25.12
N MET A 231 -45.93 51.57 23.95
CA MET A 231 -46.15 50.17 23.60
C MET A 231 -44.84 49.45 23.23
N VAL A 232 -44.65 48.26 23.79
CA VAL A 232 -43.51 47.36 23.50
C VAL A 232 -43.90 46.38 22.40
N TRP A 233 -43.15 46.36 21.30
CA TRP A 233 -43.29 45.31 20.28
C TRP A 233 -42.69 43.99 20.79
N ARG A 234 -43.43 42.90 20.65
CA ARG A 234 -43.01 41.54 21.05
C ARG A 234 -42.93 40.68 19.79
N PHE A 235 -41.81 40.01 19.58
CA PHE A 235 -41.71 38.97 18.55
C PHE A 235 -41.97 37.63 19.24
N GLY A 236 -43.08 36.99 18.88
CA GLY A 236 -43.39 35.64 19.36
C GLY A 236 -42.75 34.63 18.42
N GLN A 237 -41.85 33.78 18.90
CA GLN A 237 -41.50 32.56 18.17
C GLN A 237 -42.55 31.49 18.48
N ARG A 238 -43.09 30.86 17.43
CA ARG A 238 -43.98 29.71 17.62
C ARG A 238 -43.13 28.56 18.15
N GLN A 239 -43.55 27.90 19.22
CA GLN A 239 -42.91 26.68 19.69
C GLN A 239 -43.87 25.50 19.53
N ALA A 240 -43.39 24.43 18.90
CA ALA A 240 -44.13 23.17 18.84
C ALA A 240 -43.65 22.23 19.96
N ALA A 241 -44.60 21.47 20.52
CA ALA A 241 -44.30 20.53 21.60
C ALA A 241 -43.70 19.24 21.04
N TYR A 242 -42.60 18.76 21.63
CA TYR A 242 -42.19 17.36 21.48
C TYR A 242 -42.89 16.48 22.52
N ARG A 243 -42.84 15.15 22.34
CA ARG A 243 -43.42 14.17 23.26
C ARG A 243 -42.60 14.07 24.56
N GLN A 244 -43.27 13.77 25.67
CA GLN A 244 -42.59 13.49 26.93
C GLN A 244 -41.56 12.37 26.74
N SER A 245 -40.34 12.59 27.22
CA SER A 245 -39.18 11.69 27.04
C SER A 245 -38.81 11.41 25.57
N GLY A 246 -39.28 12.24 24.64
CA GLY A 246 -39.03 12.08 23.21
C GLY A 246 -37.79 12.80 22.69
N LEU A 247 -37.00 13.46 23.56
CA LEU A 247 -35.77 14.15 23.19
C LEU A 247 -34.56 13.41 23.76
N THR A 248 -33.58 13.12 22.91
CA THR A 248 -32.27 12.58 23.30
C THR A 248 -31.21 13.30 22.49
N TYR A 249 -30.13 13.76 23.12
CA TYR A 249 -29.08 14.53 22.47
C TYR A 249 -27.71 14.17 23.03
N GLU A 250 -26.68 14.37 22.21
CA GLU A 250 -25.28 14.29 22.63
C GLU A 250 -24.89 15.52 23.47
N GLU A 251 -24.00 15.34 24.44
CA GLU A 251 -23.53 16.43 25.33
C GLU A 251 -22.53 17.39 24.67
N TYR A 252 -22.37 17.32 23.35
CA TYR A 252 -21.47 18.17 22.57
C TYR A 252 -22.16 18.83 21.38
N VAL A 253 -21.54 19.90 20.90
CA VAL A 253 -21.85 20.52 19.60
C VAL A 253 -20.73 20.11 18.64
N THR A 254 -21.07 19.73 17.42
CA THR A 254 -20.07 19.42 16.39
C THR A 254 -19.14 20.60 16.18
N ALA A 255 -17.83 20.36 16.14
CA ALA A 255 -16.87 21.42 15.92
C ALA A 255 -16.98 22.01 14.50
N PRO A 256 -16.69 23.32 14.34
CA PRO A 256 -16.63 23.95 13.03
C PRO A 256 -15.59 23.27 12.16
N LEU A 257 -15.86 23.24 10.86
CA LEU A 257 -14.95 22.62 9.89
C LEU A 257 -13.66 23.44 9.78
N ASP A 258 -12.51 22.79 9.91
CA ASP A 258 -11.21 23.45 9.80
C ASP A 258 -10.75 23.55 8.33
N LYS A 259 -10.99 22.49 7.55
CA LYS A 259 -10.59 22.39 6.13
C LYS A 259 -11.40 21.39 5.32
N VAL A 260 -11.38 21.54 4.00
CA VAL A 260 -11.80 20.55 3.00
C VAL A 260 -10.56 20.02 2.31
N GLN A 261 -10.49 18.72 2.10
CA GLN A 261 -9.44 18.06 1.32
C GLN A 261 -10.08 17.24 0.19
N ILE A 262 -9.65 17.44 -1.05
CA ILE A 262 -10.07 16.63 -2.21
C ILE A 262 -8.86 15.82 -2.64
N ARG A 263 -8.95 14.49 -2.59
CA ARG A 263 -7.84 13.58 -2.98
C ARG A 263 -8.36 12.32 -3.64
N GLN A 264 -7.53 11.61 -4.41
CA GLN A 264 -7.96 10.38 -5.07
C GLN A 264 -7.65 9.11 -4.27
N SER A 265 -6.63 9.14 -3.40
CA SER A 265 -6.25 8.01 -2.54
C SER A 265 -5.61 8.50 -1.24
N ASP A 266 -5.32 7.59 -0.31
CA ASP A 266 -4.63 7.92 0.95
C ASP A 266 -3.17 8.35 0.74
N SER A 267 -2.55 7.91 -0.36
CA SER A 267 -1.19 8.30 -0.77
C SER A 267 -1.14 9.66 -1.48
N ASP A 268 -2.29 10.15 -1.91
CA ASP A 268 -2.45 11.44 -2.59
C ASP A 268 -2.79 12.52 -1.56
N VAL A 269 -1.93 13.54 -1.43
CA VAL A 269 -2.20 14.69 -0.55
C VAL A 269 -3.40 15.49 -1.09
N GLY A 270 -3.61 15.48 -2.41
CA GLY A 270 -4.70 16.18 -3.06
C GLY A 270 -4.66 17.70 -2.83
N VAL A 271 -5.84 18.31 -2.88
CA VAL A 271 -6.06 19.76 -2.72
C VAL A 271 -6.67 20.04 -1.36
N ILE A 272 -6.08 20.97 -0.61
CA ILE A 272 -6.55 21.37 0.72
C ILE A 272 -6.97 22.84 0.71
N TYR A 273 -8.13 23.14 1.29
CA TYR A 273 -8.63 24.50 1.49
C TYR A 273 -9.20 24.68 2.90
N PRO A 274 -8.84 25.76 3.63
CA PRO A 274 -7.76 26.70 3.34
C PRO A 274 -6.38 26.02 3.32
N PRO A 275 -5.43 26.47 2.49
CA PRO A 275 -4.13 25.80 2.32
C PRO A 275 -3.25 25.83 3.58
N ASP A 276 -3.47 26.80 4.47
CA ASP A 276 -2.74 27.05 5.72
C ASP A 276 -3.48 26.55 6.97
N ALA A 277 -4.56 25.78 6.81
CA ALA A 277 -5.37 25.30 7.91
C ALA A 277 -4.61 24.28 8.79
N ALA A 278 -4.27 24.70 10.01
CA ALA A 278 -3.59 23.86 11.01
C ALA A 278 -4.54 22.87 11.72
N GLY A 279 -5.85 23.12 11.71
CA GLY A 279 -6.84 22.27 12.36
C GLY A 279 -6.97 20.89 11.72
N THR A 280 -7.37 19.91 12.53
CA THR A 280 -7.49 18.49 12.14
C THR A 280 -8.90 18.09 11.71
N ASN A 281 -9.93 18.90 12.00
CA ASN A 281 -11.32 18.59 11.68
C ASN A 281 -11.56 18.83 10.18
N ALA A 282 -11.25 17.83 9.36
CA ALA A 282 -11.24 17.93 7.91
C ALA A 282 -12.41 17.20 7.26
N LEU A 283 -12.99 17.79 6.21
CA LEU A 283 -13.90 17.10 5.31
C LEU A 283 -13.07 16.55 4.15
N VAL A 284 -12.76 15.25 4.20
CA VAL A 284 -11.99 14.59 3.15
C VAL A 284 -12.94 13.99 2.12
N LEU A 285 -12.88 14.50 0.89
CA LEU A 285 -13.60 13.98 -0.27
C LEU A 285 -12.66 13.09 -1.07
N GLN A 286 -12.93 11.79 -1.07
CA GLN A 286 -12.07 10.79 -1.68
C GLN A 286 -12.83 9.92 -2.68
N GLY A 287 -12.16 9.55 -3.78
CA GLY A 287 -12.72 8.64 -4.79
C GLY A 287 -13.82 9.25 -5.66
N ASN A 288 -13.97 10.59 -5.67
CA ASN A 288 -14.87 11.27 -6.58
C ASN A 288 -14.17 11.50 -7.93
N LEU A 289 -14.47 10.64 -8.90
CA LEU A 289 -13.86 10.69 -10.23
C LEU A 289 -14.23 11.94 -11.04
N LEU A 290 -15.31 12.66 -10.67
CA LEU A 290 -15.64 13.94 -11.30
C LEU A 290 -14.60 15.02 -10.93
N LEU A 291 -13.94 14.86 -9.77
CA LEU A 291 -12.93 15.77 -9.24
C LEU A 291 -11.50 15.34 -9.59
N THR A 292 -11.33 14.76 -10.78
CA THR A 292 -10.01 14.42 -11.34
C THR A 292 -9.58 15.51 -12.34
N THR A 293 -8.38 16.06 -12.14
CA THR A 293 -7.84 17.17 -12.95
C THR A 293 -6.34 16.96 -13.21
N ASP A 294 -5.81 17.61 -14.26
CA ASP A 294 -4.37 17.60 -14.54
C ASP A 294 -3.60 18.58 -13.62
N SER A 295 -4.31 19.50 -12.96
CA SER A 295 -3.75 20.50 -12.06
C SER A 295 -4.62 20.66 -10.82
N ALA A 296 -3.97 20.66 -9.65
CA ALA A 296 -4.57 20.96 -8.35
C ALA A 296 -5.27 22.33 -8.31
N GLU A 297 -4.82 23.29 -9.12
CA GLU A 297 -5.39 24.65 -9.18
C GLU A 297 -6.86 24.65 -9.64
N GLU A 298 -7.27 23.71 -10.50
CA GLU A 298 -8.65 23.61 -11.00
C GLU A 298 -9.65 23.18 -9.91
N LEU A 299 -9.17 22.47 -8.88
CA LEU A 299 -9.99 21.97 -7.76
C LEU A 299 -10.04 22.95 -6.59
N TRP A 300 -9.16 23.96 -6.55
CA TRP A 300 -9.12 24.91 -5.44
C TRP A 300 -10.42 25.73 -5.31
N PRO A 301 -11.02 26.28 -6.39
CA PRO A 301 -12.32 26.94 -6.29
C PRO A 301 -13.44 25.98 -5.85
N VAL A 302 -13.34 24.70 -6.24
CA VAL A 302 -14.31 23.68 -5.84
C VAL A 302 -14.23 23.44 -4.33
N ALA A 303 -13.03 23.19 -3.80
CA ALA A 303 -12.78 23.01 -2.37
C ALA A 303 -13.19 24.24 -1.55
N GLN A 304 -12.90 25.44 -2.06
CA GLN A 304 -13.30 26.71 -1.44
C GLN A 304 -14.82 26.83 -1.30
N GLN A 305 -15.57 26.53 -2.37
CA GLN A 305 -17.04 26.60 -2.34
C GLN A 305 -17.65 25.56 -1.39
N ILE A 306 -17.07 24.36 -1.34
CA ILE A 306 -17.51 23.32 -0.40
C ILE A 306 -17.24 23.75 1.04
N PHE A 307 -16.05 24.29 1.33
CA PHE A 307 -15.72 24.79 2.64
C PHE A 307 -16.66 25.92 3.07
N ALA A 308 -16.93 26.88 2.17
CA ALA A 308 -17.84 27.99 2.43
C ALA A 308 -19.27 27.53 2.77
N GLY A 309 -19.76 26.48 2.10
CA GLY A 309 -21.07 25.89 2.38
C GLY A 309 -21.15 25.07 3.68
N MET A 310 -20.01 24.63 4.22
CA MET A 310 -19.93 23.75 5.39
C MET A 310 -19.55 24.48 6.69
N GLN A 311 -18.63 25.45 6.63
CA GLN A 311 -17.94 26.03 7.80
C GLN A 311 -18.88 26.62 8.88
N GLY A 312 -20.09 27.06 8.50
CA GLY A 312 -21.07 27.67 9.41
C GLY A 312 -22.04 26.68 10.08
N LEU A 313 -21.94 25.38 9.77
CA LEU A 313 -22.89 24.36 10.22
C LEU A 313 -22.37 23.63 11.45
N CYS A 314 -22.58 24.22 12.63
CA CYS A 314 -22.41 23.55 13.91
C CYS A 314 -23.78 23.15 14.47
N TYR A 315 -23.90 21.92 14.98
CA TYR A 315 -25.17 21.42 15.48
C TYR A 315 -24.96 20.42 16.63
N THR A 316 -26.00 20.15 17.40
CA THR A 316 -26.04 19.07 18.38
C THR A 316 -26.68 17.84 17.75
N PRO A 317 -25.97 16.70 17.63
CA PRO A 317 -26.59 15.44 17.25
C PRO A 317 -27.69 15.07 18.24
N LEU A 318 -28.88 14.82 17.74
CA LEU A 318 -30.04 14.52 18.56
C LEU A 318 -31.13 13.76 17.81
N THR A 319 -32.01 13.13 18.58
CA THR A 319 -33.28 12.57 18.15
C THR A 319 -34.41 13.25 18.92
N VAL A 320 -35.43 13.72 18.20
CA VAL A 320 -36.64 14.31 18.80
C VAL A 320 -37.92 13.72 18.21
N GLU A 321 -38.83 13.31 19.08
CA GLU A 321 -40.14 12.78 18.73
C GLU A 321 -41.24 13.79 19.02
N LEU A 322 -42.09 14.06 18.03
CA LEU A 322 -43.20 15.00 18.14
C LEU A 322 -44.49 14.40 17.56
N PRO A 323 -45.66 14.89 17.99
CA PRO A 323 -46.91 14.60 17.30
C PRO A 323 -46.84 15.07 15.84
N ALA A 324 -47.27 14.22 14.91
CA ALA A 324 -47.47 14.64 13.53
C ALA A 324 -48.76 15.47 13.50
N GLU A 325 -48.64 16.80 13.50
CA GLU A 325 -49.76 17.74 13.48
C GLU A 325 -49.65 18.74 12.32
N ALA A 326 -50.78 19.28 11.88
CA ALA A 326 -50.84 20.23 10.78
C ALA A 326 -50.14 21.54 11.15
N GLY A 327 -49.22 21.98 10.29
CA GLY A 327 -48.46 23.22 10.46
C GLY A 327 -47.10 23.08 11.14
N VAL A 328 -46.72 21.89 11.63
CA VAL A 328 -45.37 21.59 12.15
C VAL A 328 -44.87 20.31 11.50
N CYS A 329 -44.31 20.43 10.31
CA CYS A 329 -43.77 19.31 9.55
C CYS A 329 -42.36 19.63 9.04
N PRO A 330 -41.37 19.81 9.94
CA PRO A 330 -39.98 20.01 9.55
C PRO A 330 -39.53 18.99 8.52
N ALA A 331 -38.92 19.46 7.42
CA ALA A 331 -38.40 18.60 6.38
C ALA A 331 -36.91 18.35 6.58
N PRO A 332 -36.40 17.14 6.26
CA PRO A 332 -34.97 16.92 6.15
C PRO A 332 -34.31 17.99 5.27
N GLY A 333 -33.18 18.52 5.73
CA GLY A 333 -32.50 19.68 5.13
C GLY A 333 -32.83 21.02 5.77
N GLN A 334 -33.66 21.08 6.81
CA GLN A 334 -33.89 22.31 7.58
C GLN A 334 -32.98 22.36 8.81
N GLN A 335 -32.54 23.58 9.18
CA GLN A 335 -31.98 23.84 10.49
C GLN A 335 -33.11 24.13 11.49
N LEU A 336 -33.01 23.58 12.69
CA LEU A 336 -34.06 23.68 13.72
C LEU A 336 -33.43 24.02 15.07
N ALA A 337 -34.12 24.84 15.85
CA ALA A 337 -33.79 25.06 17.26
C ALA A 337 -34.68 24.15 18.13
N VAL A 338 -34.06 23.32 18.96
CA VAL A 338 -34.72 22.43 19.92
C VAL A 338 -34.34 22.88 21.32
N ARG A 339 -35.34 23.28 22.12
CA ARG A 339 -35.13 23.68 23.51
C ARG A 339 -35.46 22.52 24.44
N ASP A 340 -34.55 22.15 25.32
CA ASP A 340 -34.79 21.11 26.30
C ASP A 340 -35.73 21.57 27.45
N ALA A 341 -35.96 20.68 28.42
CA ALA A 341 -36.78 20.97 29.60
C ALA A 341 -36.13 21.98 30.57
N TYR A 342 -34.81 22.17 30.49
CA TYR A 342 -34.04 23.07 31.35
C TYR A 342 -33.89 24.47 30.74
N GLY A 343 -34.32 24.66 29.49
CA GLY A 343 -34.28 25.92 28.76
C GLY A 343 -33.03 26.11 27.90
N GLN A 344 -32.15 25.10 27.81
CA GLN A 344 -31.01 25.08 26.89
C GLN A 344 -31.50 24.89 25.45
N GLN A 345 -30.90 25.62 24.51
CA GLN A 345 -31.19 25.51 23.09
C GLN A 345 -30.11 24.67 22.39
N HIS A 346 -30.56 23.79 21.52
CA HIS A 346 -29.75 22.96 20.64
C HIS A 346 -30.10 23.30 19.19
N ASP A 347 -29.12 23.71 18.41
CA ASP A 347 -29.30 23.90 16.97
C ASP A 347 -29.04 22.57 16.25
N VAL A 348 -29.89 22.23 15.30
CA VAL A 348 -29.95 20.89 14.67
C VAL A 348 -29.96 21.04 13.17
N CYS A 349 -29.11 20.30 12.46
CA CYS A 349 -29.23 20.11 11.02
C CYS A 349 -30.06 18.84 10.76
N LEU A 350 -31.35 18.97 10.43
CA LEU A 350 -32.23 17.82 10.33
C LEU A 350 -31.85 16.90 9.16
N MET A 351 -31.33 15.71 9.45
CA MET A 351 -30.81 14.77 8.45
C MET A 351 -31.85 13.77 7.99
N ARG A 352 -32.70 13.32 8.91
CA ARG A 352 -33.69 12.27 8.65
C ARG A 352 -34.99 12.56 9.38
N ARG A 353 -36.09 12.22 8.72
CA ARG A 353 -37.44 12.25 9.28
C ARG A 353 -38.10 10.90 9.04
N THR A 354 -38.73 10.36 10.08
CA THR A 354 -39.64 9.22 9.96
C THR A 354 -41.02 9.63 10.47
N THR A 355 -42.05 9.56 9.62
CA THR A 355 -43.44 9.75 10.02
C THR A 355 -44.14 8.40 10.03
N ALA A 356 -44.56 7.93 11.21
CA ALA A 356 -45.28 6.68 11.40
C ALA A 356 -46.62 6.95 12.11
N GLY A 357 -47.73 6.88 11.36
CA GLY A 357 -49.04 7.27 11.86
C GLY A 357 -49.05 8.73 12.35
N GLN A 358 -49.36 8.96 13.63
CA GLN A 358 -49.40 10.31 14.23
C GLN A 358 -48.12 10.68 14.98
N LYS A 359 -47.02 9.95 14.76
CA LYS A 359 -45.71 10.20 15.35
C LYS A 359 -44.74 10.62 14.26
N MET A 360 -43.97 11.65 14.54
CA MET A 360 -42.82 12.06 13.74
C MET A 360 -41.56 11.93 14.59
N THR A 361 -40.54 11.30 14.04
CA THR A 361 -39.20 11.22 14.63
C THR A 361 -38.24 11.99 13.72
N LEU A 362 -37.49 12.91 14.31
CA LEU A 362 -36.51 13.75 13.63
C LEU A 362 -35.13 13.40 14.17
N GLU A 363 -34.16 13.23 13.27
CA GLU A 363 -32.83 12.75 13.64
C GLU A 363 -31.75 13.60 12.95
N ALA A 364 -30.71 13.92 13.73
CA ALA A 364 -29.44 14.44 13.25
C ALA A 364 -28.32 13.67 13.96
N THR A 365 -27.39 13.12 13.19
CA THR A 365 -26.23 12.38 13.69
C THR A 365 -24.95 13.18 13.46
N GLY A 366 -23.88 12.82 14.17
CA GLY A 366 -22.56 13.41 13.95
C GLY A 366 -21.63 13.03 15.07
N ASN A 367 -20.33 13.11 14.81
CA ASN A 367 -19.28 13.05 15.80
C ASN A 367 -18.91 14.47 16.26
N ALA A 368 -18.26 14.59 17.42
CA ALA A 368 -17.80 15.89 17.90
C ALA A 368 -16.81 16.54 16.93
N ARG A 369 -15.95 15.75 16.27
CA ARG A 369 -14.93 16.18 15.29
C ARG A 369 -14.66 15.06 14.27
N ARG A 370 -14.09 15.42 13.11
CA ARG A 370 -13.66 14.55 12.01
C ARG A 370 -12.13 14.36 12.01
N ASP A 371 -11.57 13.92 13.15
CA ASP A 371 -10.11 13.86 13.33
C ASP A 371 -9.50 12.47 13.00
N GLY A 372 -10.32 11.46 12.71
CA GLY A 372 -9.87 10.08 12.46
C GLY A 372 -9.85 9.67 10.99
N THR A 373 -9.09 8.62 10.64
CA THR A 373 -9.09 8.01 9.29
C THR A 373 -10.44 7.43 8.88
N THR A 374 -11.30 7.10 9.85
CA THR A 374 -12.70 6.70 9.62
C THR A 374 -13.61 7.85 9.21
N ALA A 375 -13.19 9.11 9.40
CA ALA A 375 -13.92 10.31 9.00
C ALA A 375 -13.62 10.74 7.55
N VAL A 376 -12.86 9.92 6.81
CA VAL A 376 -12.75 10.06 5.36
C VAL A 376 -14.11 9.72 4.78
N ASN A 377 -14.69 10.60 3.97
CA ASN A 377 -15.93 10.30 3.25
C ASN A 377 -15.63 9.40 2.05
N ASN A 378 -15.11 8.21 2.35
CA ASN A 378 -14.92 7.14 1.40
C ASN A 378 -16.26 6.41 1.27
N ARG A 379 -16.96 6.63 0.16
CA ARG A 379 -18.28 6.01 -0.03
C ARG A 379 -18.10 4.56 -0.44
N THR A 380 -18.24 3.66 0.55
CA THR A 380 -18.48 2.22 0.35
C THR A 380 -19.99 1.93 0.36
N TYR A 381 -20.49 1.22 -0.66
CA TYR A 381 -21.92 1.14 -0.96
C TYR A 381 -22.63 -0.01 -0.23
N ARG A 382 -23.91 0.22 0.12
CA ARG A 382 -24.86 -0.82 0.53
C ARG A 382 -25.98 -0.85 -0.52
N ASP A 383 -26.39 -2.05 -0.91
CA ASP A 383 -27.57 -2.24 -1.75
C ASP A 383 -28.88 -1.99 -0.97
N LEU A 384 -30.01 -2.01 -1.69
CA LEU A 384 -31.37 -1.76 -1.20
C LEU A 384 -31.86 -2.76 -0.12
N ASN A 385 -31.09 -3.80 0.23
CA ASN A 385 -31.39 -4.74 1.31
C ASN A 385 -30.49 -4.55 2.55
N GLY A 386 -29.69 -3.48 2.58
CA GLY A 386 -28.70 -3.28 3.63
C GLY A 386 -27.55 -4.29 3.58
N LYS A 387 -27.39 -5.03 2.48
CA LYS A 387 -26.19 -5.81 2.23
C LYS A 387 -25.12 -4.90 1.66
N MET A 388 -23.98 -4.93 2.34
CA MET A 388 -22.79 -4.20 2.00
C MET A 388 -22.21 -4.74 0.68
N LEU A 389 -22.11 -3.88 -0.33
CA LEU A 389 -21.19 -4.05 -1.45
C LEU A 389 -19.96 -3.20 -1.11
N GLU A 390 -19.20 -3.69 -0.13
CA GLU A 390 -17.82 -3.28 0.06
C GLU A 390 -17.06 -3.88 -1.11
N ILE A 391 -16.99 -3.17 -2.24
CA ILE A 391 -15.87 -3.35 -3.16
C ILE A 391 -14.69 -2.64 -2.48
N GLN A 392 -14.17 -3.27 -1.43
CA GLN A 392 -12.75 -3.16 -1.16
C GLN A 392 -12.10 -3.85 -2.36
N THR A 393 -11.59 -3.06 -3.31
CA THR A 393 -10.37 -3.45 -4.01
C THR A 393 -9.22 -3.35 -3.01
N SER A 394 -9.30 -4.14 -1.94
CA SER A 394 -8.15 -4.83 -1.40
C SER A 394 -7.84 -5.92 -2.43
N VAL A 395 -6.57 -6.20 -2.63
CA VAL A 395 -6.06 -7.19 -3.57
C VAL A 395 -6.57 -8.56 -3.16
N ASP A 396 -7.78 -8.94 -3.59
CA ASP A 396 -8.34 -10.29 -3.63
C ASP A 396 -9.82 -10.26 -4.05
N GLY A 397 -10.17 -10.95 -5.13
CA GLY A 397 -11.57 -11.28 -5.44
C GLY A 397 -12.12 -10.74 -6.76
N LEU A 398 -11.46 -11.03 -7.87
CA LEU A 398 -12.13 -11.05 -9.18
C LEU A 398 -12.92 -12.37 -9.31
N SER A 399 -14.17 -12.40 -8.84
CA SER A 399 -15.11 -13.49 -9.14
C SER A 399 -16.04 -13.04 -10.28
N VAL A 400 -15.59 -13.19 -11.52
CA VAL A 400 -16.46 -13.03 -12.70
C VAL A 400 -17.24 -14.33 -12.89
N LYS A 401 -18.55 -14.31 -12.61
CA LYS A 401 -19.44 -15.36 -13.08
C LYS A 401 -19.62 -15.23 -14.59
N ALA A 402 -18.81 -15.97 -15.35
CA ALA A 402 -19.01 -16.20 -16.77
C ALA A 402 -20.32 -16.98 -16.98
N SER A 403 -21.34 -16.35 -17.57
CA SER A 403 -22.48 -17.09 -18.13
C SER A 403 -22.74 -16.85 -19.61
N GLU A 404 -22.01 -15.93 -20.26
CA GLU A 404 -22.20 -15.68 -21.70
C GLU A 404 -20.87 -15.33 -22.35
N LEU A 405 -20.07 -16.34 -22.76
CA LEU A 405 -19.31 -16.29 -24.00
C LEU A 405 -18.64 -17.66 -24.26
N ALA A 406 -19.16 -18.39 -25.24
CA ALA A 406 -18.52 -19.58 -25.78
C ALA A 406 -17.27 -19.18 -26.58
N GLY A 407 -16.09 -19.33 -25.98
CA GLY A 407 -14.81 -19.10 -26.65
C GLY A 407 -13.67 -19.58 -25.78
N ASN A 408 -13.04 -20.69 -26.19
CA ASN A 408 -11.96 -21.37 -25.48
C ASN A 408 -10.84 -20.41 -25.03
N TYR A 409 -10.81 -20.11 -23.73
CA TYR A 409 -9.60 -19.66 -23.04
C TYR A 409 -9.40 -20.57 -21.82
N THR A 410 -8.27 -21.27 -21.79
CA THR A 410 -7.78 -21.99 -20.61
C THR A 410 -7.49 -20.98 -19.51
N GLU A 411 -8.31 -21.01 -18.46
CA GLU A 411 -8.26 -20.12 -17.31
C GLU A 411 -7.06 -20.48 -16.40
N LEU A 412 -6.27 -19.47 -16.05
CA LEU A 412 -5.17 -19.53 -15.09
C LEU A 412 -5.65 -18.81 -13.82
N ASN A 413 -6.00 -19.58 -12.78
CA ASN A 413 -6.42 -19.05 -11.48
C ASN A 413 -5.17 -18.74 -10.64
N LEU A 414 -5.11 -17.55 -10.03
CA LEU A 414 -3.98 -17.06 -9.23
C LEU A 414 -4.48 -16.69 -7.82
N ASP A 415 -4.08 -17.47 -6.81
CA ASP A 415 -4.27 -17.14 -5.38
C ASP A 415 -3.03 -16.42 -4.82
N VAL A 416 -3.23 -15.63 -3.74
CA VAL A 416 -2.28 -14.69 -3.10
C VAL A 416 -1.12 -15.35 -2.33
N GLU A 417 -0.47 -16.34 -2.94
CA GLU A 417 0.85 -16.83 -2.48
C GLU A 417 1.93 -16.77 -3.57
N GLY A 418 1.67 -16.02 -4.64
CA GLY A 418 2.56 -15.94 -5.79
C GLY A 418 2.41 -17.15 -6.72
N LEU A 419 2.66 -16.94 -8.01
CA LEU A 419 2.61 -18.01 -9.00
C LEU A 419 3.89 -18.85 -8.85
N SER A 420 3.81 -20.00 -8.20
CA SER A 420 4.86 -21.01 -8.23
C SER A 420 4.55 -22.05 -9.31
N ALA A 421 5.21 -21.94 -10.47
CA ALA A 421 5.12 -22.94 -11.53
C ALA A 421 6.26 -23.95 -11.37
N ARG A 422 5.93 -25.20 -11.03
CA ARG A 422 6.88 -26.32 -11.00
C ARG A 422 6.61 -27.23 -12.19
N THR A 423 7.62 -27.43 -13.02
CA THR A 423 7.56 -28.42 -14.12
C THR A 423 8.71 -29.41 -13.97
N GLN A 424 8.38 -30.69 -14.14
CA GLN A 424 9.33 -31.80 -14.14
C GLN A 424 9.36 -32.40 -15.55
N ASN A 425 10.54 -32.53 -16.16
CA ASN A 425 10.68 -33.21 -17.43
C ASN A 425 10.68 -34.75 -17.24
N LEU A 426 10.57 -35.51 -18.33
CA LEU A 426 10.58 -37.00 -18.29
C LEU A 426 11.90 -37.58 -17.73
N GLU A 427 12.94 -36.77 -17.65
CA GLU A 427 14.26 -37.13 -17.12
C GLU A 427 14.45 -36.71 -15.66
N GLY A 428 13.43 -36.16 -15.00
CA GLY A 428 13.41 -35.89 -13.55
C GLY A 428 14.03 -34.56 -13.10
N ASP A 429 14.40 -33.67 -14.01
CA ASP A 429 14.87 -32.33 -13.68
C ASP A 429 13.72 -31.40 -13.29
N TYR A 430 13.97 -30.44 -12.40
CA TYR A 430 12.96 -29.53 -11.88
C TYR A 430 13.25 -28.07 -12.25
N THR A 431 12.24 -27.38 -12.75
CA THR A 431 12.24 -25.92 -12.92
C THR A 431 11.17 -25.31 -12.05
N GLN A 432 11.54 -24.39 -11.15
CA GLN A 432 10.64 -23.58 -10.33
C GLN A 432 10.77 -22.10 -10.73
N LEU A 433 9.65 -21.50 -11.11
CA LEU A 433 9.51 -20.07 -11.39
C LEU A 433 8.59 -19.47 -10.34
N ASP A 434 9.14 -18.55 -9.54
CA ASP A 434 8.40 -17.82 -8.52
C ASP A 434 8.38 -16.33 -8.86
N LEU A 435 7.18 -15.74 -8.90
CA LEU A 435 6.94 -14.32 -9.14
C LEU A 435 6.51 -13.67 -7.82
N GLU A 436 7.36 -12.81 -7.26
CA GLU A 436 7.13 -12.14 -5.97
C GLU A 436 7.19 -10.61 -6.15
N VAL A 437 6.53 -9.87 -5.25
CA VAL A 437 6.57 -8.39 -5.25
C VAL A 437 8.00 -7.95 -4.92
N GLY A 438 8.80 -7.67 -5.96
CA GLY A 438 10.21 -7.27 -5.86
C GLY A 438 11.13 -7.88 -6.92
N GLY A 439 10.68 -8.89 -7.68
CA GLY A 439 11.48 -9.46 -8.76
C GLY A 439 10.99 -10.80 -9.31
N LEU A 440 11.68 -11.28 -10.35
CA LEU A 440 11.50 -12.61 -10.92
C LEU A 440 12.63 -13.53 -10.44
N SER A 441 12.30 -14.69 -9.88
CA SER A 441 13.28 -15.71 -9.56
C SER A 441 13.00 -17.01 -10.32
N ALA A 442 14.03 -17.50 -11.03
CA ALA A 442 13.99 -18.77 -11.74
C ALA A 442 15.08 -19.68 -11.17
N ARG A 443 14.68 -20.86 -10.67
CA ARG A 443 15.62 -21.89 -10.22
C ARG A 443 15.42 -23.15 -11.05
N THR A 444 16.51 -23.62 -11.63
CA THR A 444 16.55 -24.93 -12.30
C THR A 444 17.52 -25.83 -11.54
N GLN A 445 17.11 -27.07 -11.29
CA GLN A 445 17.95 -28.07 -10.64
C GLN A 445 17.84 -29.39 -11.42
N ASN A 446 18.98 -29.93 -11.84
CA ASN A 446 19.02 -31.24 -12.49
C ASN A 446 19.10 -32.38 -11.46
N LEU A 447 18.86 -33.62 -11.89
CA LEU A 447 18.95 -34.81 -11.03
C LEU A 447 20.34 -35.03 -10.40
N GLU A 448 21.40 -34.48 -11.00
CA GLU A 448 22.76 -34.61 -10.49
C GLU A 448 23.06 -33.63 -9.33
N GLY A 449 22.16 -32.66 -9.09
CA GLY A 449 22.25 -31.67 -8.01
C GLY A 449 22.89 -30.35 -8.42
N ASP A 450 23.12 -30.11 -9.71
CA ASP A 450 23.53 -28.82 -10.25
C ASP A 450 22.33 -27.87 -10.24
N ALA A 451 22.51 -26.65 -9.72
CA ALA A 451 21.46 -25.65 -9.61
C ALA A 451 21.88 -24.34 -10.29
N THR A 452 21.01 -23.79 -11.13
CA THR A 452 21.15 -22.43 -11.67
C THR A 452 20.03 -21.57 -11.11
N GLN A 453 20.39 -20.46 -10.47
CA GLN A 453 19.46 -19.46 -9.96
C GLN A 453 19.68 -18.14 -10.71
N LEU A 454 18.62 -17.65 -11.32
CA LEU A 454 18.55 -16.33 -11.94
C LEU A 454 17.58 -15.48 -11.10
N ARG A 455 18.06 -14.36 -10.57
CA ARG A 455 17.23 -13.41 -9.83
C ARG A 455 17.31 -12.04 -10.48
N GLN A 456 16.18 -11.56 -10.99
CA GLN A 456 16.04 -10.21 -11.52
C GLN A 456 15.28 -9.37 -10.48
N THR A 457 15.91 -8.33 -9.96
CA THR A 457 15.28 -7.36 -9.05
C THR A 457 15.13 -6.01 -9.75
N VAL A 458 14.47 -5.06 -9.09
CA VAL A 458 14.37 -3.67 -9.57
C VAL A 458 15.73 -2.95 -9.68
N ASP A 459 16.76 -3.46 -8.99
CA ASP A 459 18.09 -2.86 -8.90
C ASP A 459 19.14 -3.55 -9.80
N GLY A 460 18.83 -4.70 -10.41
CA GLY A 460 19.78 -5.42 -11.27
C GLY A 460 19.49 -6.89 -11.53
N LEU A 461 20.42 -7.57 -12.22
CA LEU A 461 20.34 -8.98 -12.61
C LEU A 461 21.47 -9.78 -11.93
N ASP A 462 21.12 -10.72 -11.05
CA ASP A 462 22.06 -11.63 -10.39
C ASP A 462 21.96 -13.05 -10.97
N LEU A 463 23.11 -13.66 -11.33
CA LEU A 463 23.22 -15.02 -11.86
C LEU A 463 24.15 -15.87 -10.99
N THR A 464 23.64 -16.95 -10.42
CA THR A 464 24.44 -17.92 -9.64
C THR A 464 24.31 -19.32 -10.24
N VAL A 465 25.43 -19.91 -10.68
CA VAL A 465 25.48 -21.25 -11.30
C VAL A 465 26.31 -22.19 -10.44
N VAL A 466 25.69 -23.10 -9.68
CA VAL A 466 26.40 -24.09 -8.85
C VAL A 466 26.37 -25.45 -9.53
N LYS A 467 27.56 -25.95 -9.91
CA LYS A 467 27.73 -27.33 -10.39
C LYS A 467 28.41 -28.20 -9.33
N LYS A 468 27.80 -29.34 -9.03
CA LYS A 468 28.33 -30.35 -8.12
C LYS A 468 29.69 -30.85 -8.65
N GLY A 469 30.73 -30.67 -7.85
CA GLY A 469 32.10 -31.08 -8.19
C GLY A 469 32.91 -30.07 -9.01
N GLN A 470 32.41 -28.86 -9.28
CA GLN A 470 33.21 -27.80 -9.89
C GLN A 470 33.68 -26.74 -8.89
N VAL A 471 34.99 -26.77 -8.63
CA VAL A 471 35.75 -25.93 -7.68
C VAL A 471 35.60 -24.42 -7.94
N ARG A 472 35.37 -24.00 -9.20
CA ARG A 472 35.26 -22.58 -9.56
C ARG A 472 34.11 -21.85 -8.86
N THR A 473 33.06 -22.55 -8.46
CA THR A 473 31.90 -21.93 -7.83
C THR A 473 32.07 -21.66 -6.34
N GLN A 474 32.87 -22.46 -5.64
CA GLN A 474 33.12 -22.23 -4.21
C GLN A 474 33.96 -20.97 -3.98
N PHE A 475 34.98 -20.74 -4.82
CA PHE A 475 35.78 -19.51 -4.78
C PHE A 475 35.01 -18.23 -5.15
N ALA A 476 33.87 -18.35 -5.84
CA ALA A 476 33.06 -17.20 -6.25
C ALA A 476 31.96 -16.84 -5.25
N ALA A 477 31.63 -17.74 -4.31
CA ALA A 477 30.49 -17.61 -3.41
C ALA A 477 30.88 -17.24 -1.97
N ASP A 478 32.14 -17.47 -1.57
CA ASP A 478 32.65 -17.14 -0.24
C ASP A 478 33.88 -16.24 -0.39
N ALA A 479 33.79 -15.01 0.10
CA ALA A 479 34.83 -14.00 -0.04
C ALA A 479 36.00 -14.18 0.94
N ASP A 480 35.83 -15.02 1.97
CA ASP A 480 36.73 -15.08 3.11
C ASP A 480 37.52 -16.39 3.18
N SER A 481 36.90 -17.55 2.92
CA SER A 481 37.58 -18.85 3.08
C SER A 481 36.90 -19.99 2.31
N VAL A 482 37.70 -20.88 1.70
CA VAL A 482 37.21 -22.09 1.02
C VAL A 482 38.00 -23.32 1.45
N ASP A 483 37.33 -24.27 2.10
CA ASP A 483 37.88 -25.58 2.48
C ASP A 483 37.53 -26.67 1.44
N ILE A 484 38.56 -27.27 0.82
CA ILE A 484 38.40 -28.36 -0.15
C ILE A 484 38.84 -29.68 0.49
N THR A 485 37.88 -30.48 0.96
CA THR A 485 38.12 -31.75 1.68
C THR A 485 38.41 -32.95 0.78
N SER A 486 38.15 -32.85 -0.54
CA SER A 486 38.55 -33.85 -1.54
C SER A 486 38.56 -33.28 -2.97
N GLY A 487 39.42 -33.79 -3.85
CA GLY A 487 39.51 -33.38 -5.26
C GLY A 487 40.92 -32.96 -5.70
N LEU A 488 41.16 -32.94 -7.03
CA LEU A 488 42.42 -32.47 -7.63
C LEU A 488 42.29 -31.00 -8.03
N ILE A 489 43.12 -30.13 -7.47
CA ILE A 489 43.25 -28.73 -7.91
C ILE A 489 44.44 -28.63 -8.86
N SER A 490 44.17 -28.48 -10.15
CA SER A 490 45.21 -28.30 -11.16
C SER A 490 45.30 -26.83 -11.58
N PHE A 491 46.39 -26.17 -11.22
CA PHE A 491 46.76 -24.85 -11.75
C PHE A 491 47.55 -25.06 -13.05
N LYS A 492 47.08 -24.47 -14.15
CA LYS A 492 47.79 -24.53 -15.44
C LYS A 492 48.54 -23.22 -15.65
N SER A 493 49.84 -23.28 -15.92
CA SER A 493 50.72 -22.10 -16.03
C SER A 493 50.84 -21.34 -14.69
N ASN A 494 51.22 -20.06 -14.73
CA ASN A 494 51.49 -19.20 -13.57
C ASN A 494 50.22 -18.69 -12.88
N THR A 495 49.24 -19.56 -12.64
CA THR A 495 47.93 -19.18 -12.10
C THR A 495 47.81 -19.36 -10.60
N LEU A 496 48.87 -19.79 -9.91
CA LEU A 496 48.94 -19.76 -8.46
C LEU A 496 49.71 -18.51 -8.01
N ALA A 497 48.99 -17.52 -7.52
CA ALA A 497 49.56 -16.34 -6.88
C ALA A 497 49.58 -16.57 -5.37
N VAL A 498 50.76 -16.73 -4.78
CA VAL A 498 50.95 -16.72 -3.33
C VAL A 498 51.35 -15.30 -2.96
N ASP A 499 50.47 -14.56 -2.30
CA ASP A 499 50.77 -13.20 -1.82
C ASP A 499 51.64 -13.27 -0.56
N SER A 500 52.91 -13.62 -0.79
CA SER A 500 53.94 -13.68 0.24
C SER A 500 55.22 -13.08 -0.31
N SER A 501 55.77 -12.12 0.42
CA SER A 501 57.12 -11.62 0.17
C SER A 501 58.19 -12.70 0.36
N ASN A 502 57.86 -13.78 1.08
CA ASN A 502 58.78 -14.83 1.51
C ASN A 502 58.65 -16.15 0.75
N PHE A 503 57.66 -16.32 -0.13
CA PHE A 503 57.52 -17.51 -0.97
C PHE A 503 56.98 -17.13 -2.35
N LYS A 504 57.81 -17.26 -3.39
CA LYS A 504 57.51 -16.82 -4.77
C LYS A 504 57.75 -17.95 -5.75
N LEU A 505 56.79 -18.22 -6.62
CA LEU A 505 56.94 -19.10 -7.79
C LEU A 505 56.93 -18.21 -9.05
N ASN A 506 57.97 -18.30 -9.89
CA ASN A 506 58.07 -17.48 -11.10
C ASN A 506 57.63 -18.24 -12.36
N ALA A 507 57.55 -17.49 -13.47
CA ALA A 507 57.09 -17.99 -14.76
C ALA A 507 57.92 -19.11 -15.40
N ALA A 508 59.13 -19.33 -14.91
CA ALA A 508 60.02 -20.39 -15.35
C ALA A 508 59.95 -21.64 -14.46
N GLY A 509 59.06 -21.65 -13.45
CA GLY A 509 58.94 -22.74 -12.48
C GLY A 509 59.92 -22.67 -11.31
N ASN A 510 60.65 -21.57 -11.15
CA ASN A 510 61.58 -21.41 -10.03
C ASN A 510 60.82 -21.03 -8.75
N VAL A 511 61.09 -21.75 -7.67
CA VAL A 511 60.59 -21.43 -6.32
C VAL A 511 61.67 -20.69 -5.54
N THR A 512 61.34 -19.49 -5.06
CA THR A 512 62.18 -18.69 -4.16
C THR A 512 61.49 -18.59 -2.82
N ALA A 513 62.12 -19.11 -1.76
CA ALA A 513 61.64 -18.99 -0.40
C ALA A 513 62.68 -18.31 0.49
N SER A 514 62.29 -17.29 1.25
CA SER A 514 63.14 -16.60 2.23
C SER A 514 62.57 -16.79 3.64
N GLY A 515 63.16 -17.71 4.40
CA GLY A 515 62.77 -18.09 5.76
C GLY A 515 63.53 -19.34 6.23
N SER A 516 63.28 -19.79 7.46
CA SER A 516 63.85 -21.05 7.98
C SER A 516 62.99 -22.24 7.55
N PHE A 517 63.59 -23.24 6.90
CA PHE A 517 62.97 -24.55 6.73
C PHE A 517 63.21 -25.38 7.99
N SER A 518 62.16 -25.60 8.81
CA SER A 518 62.22 -26.46 9.99
C SER A 518 61.31 -27.68 9.82
N SER A 519 61.85 -28.87 10.09
CA SER A 519 61.08 -30.10 10.25
C SER A 519 60.86 -30.31 11.75
N ASN A 520 59.63 -30.49 12.21
CA ASN A 520 59.32 -30.83 13.60
C ASN A 520 58.60 -32.18 13.62
N ASN A 521 59.28 -33.25 14.03
CA ASN A 521 58.65 -34.57 14.17
C ASN A 521 58.00 -34.79 15.56
N GLY A 522 57.66 -33.70 16.28
CA GLY A 522 56.81 -33.77 17.46
C GLY A 522 57.42 -34.42 18.70
N VAL A 523 58.74 -34.54 18.84
CA VAL A 523 59.39 -35.09 20.06
C VAL A 523 60.30 -34.05 20.70
N GLY A 524 60.05 -33.71 21.96
CA GLY A 524 60.90 -32.82 22.77
C GLY A 524 62.11 -33.54 23.35
N GLY A 525 63.32 -33.00 23.11
CA GLY A 525 64.59 -33.46 23.69
C GLY A 525 65.56 -34.09 22.67
N ALA A 526 66.74 -33.47 22.50
CA ALA A 526 67.82 -33.84 21.58
C ALA A 526 67.36 -34.11 20.12
N GLY A 527 66.78 -33.08 19.51
CA GLY A 527 66.33 -33.10 18.13
C GLY A 527 67.46 -33.40 17.13
N ARG A 528 67.21 -34.38 16.26
CA ARG A 528 67.78 -34.39 14.92
C ARG A 528 66.79 -33.72 13.98
N ASN A 529 67.04 -32.46 13.66
CA ASN A 529 66.49 -31.82 12.48
C ASN A 529 67.28 -32.33 11.27
N GLU A 530 66.67 -33.12 10.40
CA GLU A 530 67.32 -33.55 9.15
C GLU A 530 66.63 -32.83 7.98
N SER A 531 67.23 -31.74 7.51
CA SER A 531 66.93 -31.17 6.20
C SER A 531 67.82 -31.88 5.18
N THR A 532 67.30 -32.97 4.60
CA THR A 532 68.04 -33.79 3.63
C THR A 532 67.98 -33.11 2.26
N LEU A 533 69.12 -32.58 1.78
CA LEU A 533 69.28 -32.12 0.39
C LEU A 533 69.54 -33.34 -0.51
N SER A 534 68.46 -33.93 -1.01
CA SER A 534 68.49 -35.18 -1.78
C SER A 534 68.83 -34.96 -3.26
N SER A 535 70.12 -34.79 -3.58
CA SER A 535 70.72 -35.07 -4.91
C SER A 535 72.25 -34.91 -4.94
N GLY A 536 72.92 -34.97 -3.79
CA GLY A 536 74.38 -35.14 -3.74
C GLY A 536 75.22 -33.93 -4.21
N SER A 537 74.68 -32.72 -4.33
CA SER A 537 75.46 -31.48 -4.42
C SER A 537 74.76 -30.30 -3.75
N ILE A 538 75.51 -29.53 -2.96
CA ILE A 538 75.13 -28.23 -2.37
C ILE A 538 76.17 -27.23 -2.84
N ALA A 539 75.77 -26.29 -3.70
CA ALA A 539 76.67 -25.29 -4.29
C ALA A 539 76.30 -23.87 -3.84
N PHE A 540 77.24 -23.21 -3.18
CA PHE A 540 77.19 -21.78 -2.87
C PHE A 540 77.94 -21.01 -3.95
N ARG A 541 77.30 -20.03 -4.57
CA ARG A 541 77.88 -19.18 -5.61
C ARG A 541 77.91 -17.73 -5.16
N ARG A 542 78.99 -17.02 -5.48
CA ARG A 542 79.13 -15.57 -5.31
C ARG A 542 79.10 -14.90 -6.68
N THR A 543 78.34 -13.83 -6.79
CA THR A 543 78.37 -12.95 -7.96
C THR A 543 79.48 -11.92 -7.81
N THR A 544 80.34 -11.80 -8.81
CA THR A 544 81.41 -10.79 -8.86
C THR A 544 80.85 -9.42 -9.24
N SER A 545 81.64 -8.36 -9.04
CA SER A 545 81.31 -6.99 -9.49
C SER A 545 81.11 -6.87 -11.00
N ALA A 546 81.65 -7.82 -11.79
CA ALA A 546 81.43 -7.93 -13.23
C ALA A 546 80.20 -8.80 -13.61
N GLY A 547 79.35 -9.16 -12.64
CA GLY A 547 78.11 -9.91 -12.87
C GLY A 547 78.29 -11.42 -13.12
N LYS A 548 79.52 -11.95 -13.07
CA LYS A 548 79.79 -13.38 -13.22
C LYS A 548 79.47 -14.13 -11.92
N ASN A 549 78.71 -15.23 -12.00
CA ASN A 549 78.42 -16.14 -10.89
C ASN A 549 79.48 -17.23 -10.77
N LEU A 550 80.33 -17.09 -9.76
CA LEU A 550 81.45 -17.98 -9.50
C LEU A 550 81.12 -18.88 -8.29
N LEU A 551 81.40 -20.19 -8.35
CA LEU A 551 81.29 -21.07 -7.18
C LEU A 551 82.22 -20.57 -6.07
N ALA A 552 81.69 -20.48 -4.86
CA ALA A 552 82.41 -20.09 -3.66
C ALA A 552 82.65 -21.29 -2.75
N ALA A 553 81.65 -22.16 -2.59
CA ALA A 553 81.81 -23.43 -1.90
C ALA A 553 80.90 -24.48 -2.52
N GLU A 554 81.33 -25.73 -2.53
CA GLU A 554 80.50 -26.84 -2.98
C GLU A 554 80.76 -28.06 -2.12
N MET A 555 79.68 -28.71 -1.70
CA MET A 555 79.71 -30.03 -1.08
C MET A 555 78.97 -31.00 -1.97
N TYR A 556 79.67 -31.99 -2.54
CA TYR A 556 79.05 -32.92 -3.47
C TYR A 556 79.67 -34.32 -3.41
N GLY A 557 78.89 -35.29 -3.88
CA GLY A 557 79.30 -36.69 -4.04
C GLY A 557 79.37 -37.10 -5.50
N LEU A 558 80.36 -37.92 -5.85
CA LEU A 558 80.55 -38.42 -7.21
C LEU A 558 80.60 -39.97 -7.25
N GLY A 559 79.93 -40.57 -8.23
CA GLY A 559 80.17 -41.95 -8.67
C GLY A 559 79.36 -43.05 -7.96
N ALA A 560 79.19 -44.18 -8.65
CA ALA A 560 78.27 -45.25 -8.27
C ALA A 560 78.87 -46.31 -7.31
N ASN A 561 80.17 -46.31 -7.02
CA ASN A 561 80.81 -47.37 -6.20
C ASN A 561 81.95 -46.90 -5.29
N ALA A 562 82.05 -45.59 -5.00
CA ALA A 562 82.94 -45.07 -3.97
C ALA A 562 82.36 -43.76 -3.43
N ALA A 563 81.62 -43.83 -2.33
CA ALA A 563 80.98 -42.65 -1.73
C ALA A 563 82.07 -41.69 -1.23
N HIS A 564 82.28 -40.61 -1.96
CA HIS A 564 83.29 -39.59 -1.64
C HIS A 564 82.59 -38.29 -1.32
N GLY A 565 82.73 -37.83 -0.08
CA GLY A 565 82.36 -36.48 0.31
C GLY A 565 83.47 -35.54 -0.12
N CYS A 566 83.16 -34.66 -1.07
CA CYS A 566 84.05 -33.57 -1.45
C CYS A 566 83.52 -32.28 -0.82
N MET A 567 84.38 -31.55 -0.12
CA MET A 567 84.15 -30.17 0.26
C MET A 567 85.20 -29.31 -0.42
N ASN A 568 84.76 -28.50 -1.38
CA ASN A 568 85.61 -27.55 -2.07
C ASN A 568 85.24 -26.13 -1.66
N ILE A 569 86.22 -25.37 -1.17
CA ILE A 569 86.15 -23.93 -1.03
C ILE A 569 86.97 -23.35 -2.17
N TYR A 570 86.31 -22.55 -2.99
CA TYR A 570 86.90 -21.90 -4.13
C TYR A 570 87.17 -20.43 -3.81
N GLY A 571 88.37 -19.98 -4.16
CA GLY A 571 88.70 -18.59 -4.34
C GLY A 571 88.77 -18.27 -5.81
N THR A 572 88.82 -16.99 -6.12
CA THR A 572 89.14 -16.58 -7.47
C THR A 572 90.65 -16.64 -7.71
N ASP A 573 91.02 -16.90 -8.95
CA ASP A 573 92.36 -16.61 -9.42
C ASP A 573 92.68 -15.11 -9.24
N ALA A 574 93.96 -14.74 -9.33
CA ALA A 574 94.38 -13.34 -9.22
C ALA A 574 93.67 -12.41 -10.23
N SER A 575 93.12 -12.97 -11.32
CA SER A 575 92.35 -12.24 -12.34
C SER A 575 90.86 -12.09 -12.04
N ASN A 576 90.36 -12.63 -10.93
CA ASN A 576 88.94 -12.66 -10.55
C ASN A 576 88.01 -13.29 -11.60
N SER A 577 88.55 -14.08 -12.52
CA SER A 577 87.83 -14.58 -13.69
C SER A 577 87.63 -16.09 -13.68
N ASN A 578 88.47 -16.83 -12.94
CA ASN A 578 88.39 -18.29 -12.85
C ASN A 578 88.28 -18.74 -11.39
N ASN A 579 87.63 -19.88 -11.19
CA ASN A 579 87.58 -20.52 -9.89
C ASN A 579 88.79 -21.41 -9.66
N ILE A 580 89.45 -21.19 -8.54
CA ILE A 580 90.56 -22.01 -8.06
C ILE A 580 90.16 -22.56 -6.69
N GLY A 581 90.22 -23.88 -6.52
CA GLY A 581 89.99 -24.48 -5.21
C GLY A 581 91.10 -24.06 -4.25
N GLN A 582 90.76 -23.23 -3.26
CA GLN A 582 91.68 -22.72 -2.25
C GLN A 582 91.85 -23.72 -1.12
N PHE A 583 90.75 -24.38 -0.74
CA PHE A 583 90.76 -25.46 0.23
C PHE A 583 89.88 -26.58 -0.28
N ILE A 584 90.50 -27.73 -0.53
CA ILE A 584 89.80 -28.91 -1.06
C ILE A 584 90.00 -30.04 -0.08
N VAL A 585 88.91 -30.60 0.40
CA VAL A 585 88.90 -31.85 1.18
C VAL A 585 88.17 -32.90 0.38
N GLN A 586 88.85 -34.01 0.14
CA GLN A 586 88.27 -35.14 -0.58
C GLN A 586 88.51 -36.40 0.24
N GLY A 587 87.43 -37.06 0.65
CA GLY A 587 87.53 -38.44 1.14
C GLY A 587 87.47 -39.39 -0.04
N SER A 588 88.52 -40.18 -0.30
CA SER A 588 88.51 -41.28 -1.26
C SER A 588 88.54 -42.65 -0.57
N TYR A 589 88.25 -43.73 -1.31
CA TYR A 589 88.22 -45.11 -0.78
C TYR A 589 89.63 -45.54 -0.34
N THR A 590 90.66 -44.95 -0.94
CA THR A 590 92.07 -45.22 -0.68
C THR A 590 92.76 -44.17 0.20
N GLY A 591 91.99 -43.27 0.83
CA GLY A 591 92.51 -42.23 1.73
C GLY A 591 91.89 -40.85 1.52
N GLY A 592 92.03 -39.95 2.51
CA GLY A 592 91.61 -38.55 2.39
C GLY A 592 92.74 -37.66 1.88
N GLN A 593 92.38 -36.60 1.16
CA GLN A 593 93.32 -35.57 0.70
C GLN A 593 92.83 -34.18 1.12
N VAL A 594 93.78 -33.33 1.52
CA VAL A 594 93.55 -31.91 1.78
C VAL A 594 94.56 -31.09 1.01
N TRP A 595 94.09 -30.20 0.14
CA TRP A 595 94.93 -29.23 -0.55
C TRP A 595 94.59 -27.82 -0.10
N ILE A 596 95.63 -27.03 0.19
CA ILE A 596 95.55 -25.57 0.24
C ILE A 596 96.33 -25.04 -0.94
N ARG A 597 95.69 -24.22 -1.78
CA ARG A 597 96.30 -23.66 -2.99
C ARG A 597 96.35 -22.16 -2.92
N ASN A 598 97.39 -21.57 -3.52
CA ASN A 598 97.48 -20.13 -3.71
C ASN A 598 96.53 -19.64 -4.83
N ALA A 599 96.45 -18.33 -5.00
CA ALA A 599 95.63 -17.68 -6.04
C ALA A 599 96.10 -17.94 -7.49
N ALA A 600 97.24 -18.62 -7.69
CA ALA A 600 97.70 -19.10 -9.00
C ALA A 600 97.34 -20.59 -9.24
N GLY A 601 96.71 -21.26 -8.27
CA GLY A 601 96.30 -22.66 -8.36
C GLY A 601 97.40 -23.67 -8.05
N GLN A 602 98.52 -23.21 -7.51
CA GLN A 602 99.61 -24.07 -7.05
C GLN A 602 99.36 -24.48 -5.60
N ASN A 603 99.65 -25.75 -5.25
CA ASN A 603 99.49 -26.24 -3.89
C ASN A 603 100.55 -25.61 -2.97
N GLU A 604 100.11 -24.92 -1.92
CA GLU A 604 100.98 -24.45 -0.83
C GLU A 604 101.11 -25.52 0.26
N ILE A 605 100.04 -26.26 0.55
CA ILE A 605 100.03 -27.37 1.48
C ILE A 605 99.27 -28.54 0.87
N THR A 606 99.89 -29.73 0.86
CA THR A 606 99.25 -30.97 0.41
C THR A 606 99.35 -32.04 1.48
N LEU A 607 98.20 -32.49 1.97
CA LEU A 607 98.07 -33.66 2.83
C LEU A 607 97.44 -34.78 2.02
N PHE A 608 98.06 -35.96 2.00
CA PHE A 608 97.48 -37.14 1.38
C PHE A 608 97.61 -38.36 2.28
N GLY A 609 96.52 -39.11 2.41
CA GLY A 609 96.54 -40.47 2.91
C GLY A 609 97.03 -41.41 1.80
N GLY A 610 98.17 -42.06 2.00
CA GLY A 610 98.66 -43.11 1.12
C GLY A 610 97.88 -44.40 1.30
N ASN A 611 97.79 -45.20 0.22
CA ASN A 611 97.18 -46.51 0.27
C ASN A 611 97.96 -47.42 1.25
N GLY A 612 97.30 -47.96 2.27
CA GLY A 612 97.93 -48.83 3.28
C GLY A 612 98.40 -48.17 4.58
N GLY A 613 97.99 -46.93 4.88
CA GLY A 613 98.16 -46.34 6.23
C GLY A 613 99.38 -45.45 6.45
N ASN A 614 100.17 -45.14 5.41
CA ASN A 614 101.21 -44.11 5.49
C ASN A 614 100.63 -42.76 5.04
N ALA A 615 100.48 -41.82 5.99
CA ALA A 615 100.20 -40.43 5.70
C ALA A 615 101.50 -39.68 5.40
N GLY A 616 101.55 -38.94 4.30
CA GLY A 616 102.67 -38.08 3.93
C GLY A 616 102.28 -36.60 4.01
N PHE A 617 103.20 -35.77 4.48
CA PHE A 617 103.11 -34.31 4.40
C PHE A 617 104.11 -33.84 3.33
N GLU A 618 103.64 -33.35 2.19
CA GLU A 618 104.49 -32.67 1.19
C GLU A 618 104.15 -31.19 1.15
N GLY A 619 105.09 -30.38 1.63
CA GLY A 619 105.03 -28.92 1.70
C GLY A 619 106.01 -28.39 2.75
N ASN A 620 106.38 -27.11 2.66
CA ASN A 620 107.16 -26.46 3.73
C ASN A 620 106.22 -26.13 4.90
N VAL A 621 106.48 -26.73 6.06
CA VAL A 621 105.83 -26.33 7.33
C VAL A 621 106.69 -25.24 7.96
N ASP A 622 106.28 -23.98 7.88
CA ASP A 622 106.94 -22.90 8.63
C ASP A 622 106.22 -22.72 9.98
N ILE A 623 106.66 -23.46 11.02
CA ILE A 623 106.19 -23.28 12.40
C ILE A 623 107.08 -22.23 13.07
N LYS A 624 106.62 -20.98 13.14
CA LYS A 624 107.32 -19.93 13.89
C LYS A 624 106.85 -19.88 15.34
N GLY A 625 107.62 -20.50 16.23
CA GLY A 625 107.67 -20.16 17.65
C GLY A 625 108.83 -19.18 17.92
N GLU A 626 108.67 -18.33 18.93
CA GLU A 626 109.48 -17.10 19.16
C GLU A 626 111.01 -17.27 19.27
N THR A 627 111.54 -18.48 19.44
CA THR A 627 112.99 -18.74 19.39
C THR A 627 113.27 -20.13 18.80
N GLY A 628 113.76 -20.18 17.57
CA GLY A 628 113.60 -21.35 16.67
C GLY A 628 114.65 -22.46 16.73
N LEU A 629 114.32 -23.55 16.03
CA LEU A 629 115.13 -24.39 15.11
C LEU A 629 114.27 -25.61 14.72
N GLY A 630 113.74 -25.64 13.50
CA GLY A 630 112.90 -26.73 12.97
C GLY A 630 111.98 -26.27 11.85
#